data_AF-A0A957GPR7-F1
#
_entry.id   AF-A0A957GPR7-F1
#
_cell.length_a   1.000
_cell.length_b   1.000
_cell.length_c   1.000
_cell.angle_alpha   90.00
_cell.angle_beta   90.00
_cell.angle_gamma   90.00
#
_symmetry.space_group_name_H-M   'P 1'
#
loop_
_entity.id
_entity.type
_entity.pdbx_description
1 polymer ?
#
loop_
_entity_poly.entity_id
_entity_poly.type
_entity_poly.pdbx_seq_one_letter_code
_entity_poly.pdbx_strand_id
1 'polypeptide(L)'
;PAATPEGEAKILAAYRAWVIKHYDKMQVLGMPAAMPLQQIFTDVYLLDRPTALKRFSREELEQEFQQLGRLRSHDEKGRVAGLTLAQQPGNLFILGKPGAGKTTFSKYLAVQTAKQTLFPDYIPVFVSLKELSDAAEPLVAFVQEQLVAGGVPQEVAADWLTQKKLLLLLDGLDEATARREGIIQNIKQFGRRYDQCKLVLTCRI
;
A
#
# COMPACT_ATOMS: atom_id res chain seq x y z
N PRO A 1 -9.89 23.31 -16.06
CA PRO A 1 -10.19 22.69 -17.38
C PRO A 1 -9.44 21.37 -17.45
N ALA A 2 -10.14 20.28 -17.79
CA ALA A 2 -9.55 18.93 -17.79
C ALA A 2 -8.25 18.90 -18.60
N ALA A 3 -7.19 18.32 -18.04
CA ALA A 3 -5.91 18.20 -18.72
C ALA A 3 -6.10 17.43 -20.04
N THR A 4 -5.42 17.87 -21.11
CA THR A 4 -5.39 17.09 -22.36
C THR A 4 -4.75 15.72 -22.09
N PRO A 5 -5.07 14.67 -22.87
CA PRO A 5 -4.47 13.34 -22.67
C PRO A 5 -2.93 13.35 -22.62
N GLU A 6 -2.30 14.17 -23.45
CA GLU A 6 -0.84 14.39 -23.46
C GLU A 6 -0.35 15.08 -22.17
N GLY A 7 -1.10 16.07 -21.68
CA GLY A 7 -0.81 16.75 -20.41
C GLY A 7 -0.90 15.79 -19.21
N GLU A 8 -1.94 14.95 -19.19
CA GLU A 8 -2.13 13.96 -18.13
C GLU A 8 -1.01 12.89 -18.12
N ALA A 9 -0.58 12.42 -19.30
CA ALA A 9 0.54 11.49 -19.42
C ALA A 9 1.84 12.07 -18.86
N LYS A 10 2.10 13.37 -19.11
CA LYS A 10 3.26 14.08 -18.56
C LYS A 10 3.18 14.21 -17.04
N ILE A 11 2.01 14.52 -16.49
CA ILE A 11 1.78 14.57 -15.03
C ILE A 11 2.03 13.19 -14.40
N LEU A 12 1.50 12.13 -15.01
CA LEU A 12 1.71 10.75 -14.53
C LEU A 12 3.19 10.35 -14.55
N ALA A 13 3.91 10.67 -15.63
CA ALA A 13 5.34 10.41 -15.71
C ALA A 13 6.14 11.16 -14.63
N ALA A 14 5.81 12.44 -14.41
CA ALA A 14 6.43 13.24 -13.35
C ALA A 14 6.13 12.69 -11.95
N TYR A 15 4.87 12.31 -11.69
CA TYR A 15 4.46 11.70 -10.42
C TYR A 15 5.20 10.38 -10.17
N ARG A 16 5.30 9.50 -11.17
CA ARG A 16 6.06 8.24 -11.06
C ARG A 16 7.54 8.50 -10.75
N ALA A 17 8.16 9.48 -11.41
CA ALA A 17 9.53 9.89 -11.11
C ALA A 17 9.68 10.42 -9.68
N TRP A 18 8.70 11.17 -9.18
CA TRP A 18 8.66 11.62 -7.79
C TRP A 18 8.58 10.45 -6.81
N VAL A 19 7.67 9.48 -7.03
CA VAL A 19 7.53 8.27 -6.19
C VAL A 19 8.85 7.51 -6.10
N ILE A 20 9.51 7.29 -7.25
CA ILE A 20 10.82 6.63 -7.29
C ILE A 20 11.82 7.43 -6.46
N LYS A 21 11.99 8.72 -6.73
CA LYS A 21 12.95 9.56 -5.99
C LYS A 21 12.69 9.59 -4.48
N HIS A 22 11.42 9.58 -4.07
CA HIS A 22 11.01 9.73 -2.67
C HIS A 22 11.17 8.43 -1.87
N TYR A 23 11.00 7.26 -2.50
CA TYR A 23 11.03 5.97 -1.81
C TYR A 23 12.25 5.08 -2.13
N ASP A 24 13.01 5.36 -3.18
CA ASP A 24 14.20 4.58 -3.60
C ASP A 24 15.44 4.86 -2.72
N LYS A 25 15.43 5.94 -1.93
CA LYS A 25 16.56 6.38 -1.08
C LYS A 25 16.60 5.79 0.34
N MET A 26 15.87 4.73 0.66
CA MET A 26 15.84 4.21 2.04
C MET A 26 17.19 3.62 2.46
N GLN A 27 18.00 4.45 3.12
CA GLN A 27 19.03 4.05 4.07
C GLN A 27 18.35 3.68 5.37
N VAL A 28 18.46 2.41 5.76
CA VAL A 28 18.16 1.97 7.13
C VAL A 28 19.31 2.52 8.00
N LEU A 29 19.00 3.28 9.05
CA LEU A 29 20.00 3.75 10.02
C LEU A 29 20.82 2.55 10.54
N GLY A 30 22.12 2.54 10.26
CA GLY A 30 23.05 1.46 10.63
C GLY A 30 23.30 0.37 9.58
N MET A 31 22.78 0.50 8.35
CA MET A 31 23.05 -0.46 7.26
C MET A 31 23.47 0.26 5.95
N PRO A 32 24.45 -0.29 5.19
CA PRO A 32 24.90 0.32 3.94
C PRO A 32 23.78 0.39 2.91
N ALA A 33 23.82 1.43 2.08
CA ALA A 33 22.80 1.77 1.10
C ALA A 33 22.49 0.60 0.15
N ALA A 34 21.20 0.44 -0.17
CA ALA A 34 20.63 -0.57 -1.08
C ALA A 34 20.74 -2.02 -0.58
N MET A 35 19.85 -2.42 0.32
CA MET A 35 19.64 -3.82 0.65
C MET A 35 18.90 -4.51 -0.51
N PRO A 36 19.45 -5.58 -1.12
CA PRO A 36 18.71 -6.41 -2.05
C PRO A 36 17.45 -6.94 -1.36
N LEU A 37 16.33 -6.99 -2.09
CA LEU A 37 15.02 -7.48 -1.64
C LEU A 37 15.08 -8.75 -0.79
N GLN A 38 16.07 -9.59 -1.06
CA GLN A 38 16.37 -10.88 -0.45
C GLN A 38 16.53 -10.84 1.09
N GLN A 39 16.63 -9.66 1.71
CA GLN A 39 16.78 -9.52 3.17
C GLN A 39 15.58 -8.87 3.90
N ILE A 40 14.50 -8.47 3.23
CA ILE A 40 13.25 -8.00 3.86
C ILE A 40 12.37 -9.19 4.30
N PHE A 41 12.43 -9.60 5.57
CA PHE A 41 11.72 -10.77 6.09
C PHE A 41 10.28 -10.44 6.53
N THR A 42 9.33 -10.32 5.59
CA THR A 42 7.90 -10.16 5.90
C THR A 42 7.04 -11.26 5.31
N ASP A 43 6.10 -11.76 6.10
CA ASP A 43 5.05 -12.65 5.61
C ASP A 43 3.97 -11.84 4.85
N VAL A 44 3.53 -12.38 3.72
CA VAL A 44 2.59 -11.70 2.82
C VAL A 44 1.35 -12.56 2.66
N TYR A 45 0.19 -11.98 2.94
CA TYR A 45 -1.12 -12.64 2.91
C TYR A 45 -2.01 -12.00 1.84
N LEU A 46 -2.57 -12.83 0.96
CA LEU A 46 -3.66 -12.39 0.10
C LEU A 46 -4.96 -12.67 0.84
N LEU A 47 -5.74 -11.62 1.11
CA LEU A 47 -7.10 -11.78 1.58
C LEU A 47 -8.03 -11.41 0.42
N ASP A 48 -8.98 -12.28 0.10
CA ASP A 48 -10.03 -11.92 -0.84
C ASP A 48 -10.76 -10.66 -0.34
N ARG A 49 -11.29 -9.86 -1.26
CA ARG A 49 -11.84 -8.53 -0.94
C ARG A 49 -12.97 -8.55 0.09
N PRO A 50 -13.95 -9.48 0.05
CA PRO A 50 -14.92 -9.68 1.14
C PRO A 50 -14.28 -10.02 2.49
N THR A 51 -13.28 -10.89 2.49
CA THR A 51 -12.55 -11.38 3.66
C THR A 51 -11.75 -10.26 4.31
N ALA A 52 -10.98 -9.53 3.51
CA ALA A 52 -10.27 -8.31 3.87
C ALA A 52 -11.18 -7.29 4.56
N LEU A 53 -12.36 -7.03 3.97
CA LEU A 53 -13.30 -6.03 4.45
C LEU A 53 -14.08 -6.47 5.70
N LYS A 54 -14.15 -7.77 5.99
CA LYS A 54 -14.79 -8.28 7.21
C LYS A 54 -13.82 -8.35 8.38
N ARG A 55 -12.59 -8.85 8.17
CA ARG A 55 -11.65 -9.30 9.20
C ARG A 55 -10.65 -8.24 9.67
N PHE A 56 -11.08 -7.01 9.90
CA PHE A 56 -10.16 -5.93 10.32
C PHE A 56 -9.85 -5.90 11.83
N SER A 57 -10.45 -6.80 12.63
CA SER A 57 -10.07 -6.92 14.05
C SER A 57 -8.68 -7.54 14.17
N ARG A 58 -7.95 -7.17 15.24
CA ARG A 58 -6.57 -7.65 15.42
C ARG A 58 -6.57 -9.15 15.71
N GLU A 59 -7.51 -9.57 16.53
CA GLU A 59 -7.67 -10.93 17.02
C GLU A 59 -7.97 -11.90 15.86
N GLU A 60 -8.84 -11.52 14.92
CA GLU A 60 -9.12 -12.33 13.74
C GLU A 60 -7.90 -12.42 12.81
N LEU A 61 -7.20 -11.29 12.58
CA LEU A 61 -5.97 -11.27 11.77
C LEU A 61 -4.85 -12.10 12.40
N GLU A 62 -4.70 -12.06 13.73
CA GLU A 62 -3.72 -12.85 14.48
C GLU A 62 -4.06 -14.35 14.45
N GLN A 63 -5.32 -14.72 14.64
CA GLN A 63 -5.76 -16.13 14.54
C GLN A 63 -5.50 -16.69 13.14
N GLU A 64 -5.82 -15.92 12.10
CA GLU A 64 -5.61 -16.33 10.72
C GLU A 64 -4.12 -16.35 10.37
N PHE A 65 -3.32 -15.38 10.87
CA PHE A 65 -1.87 -15.41 10.76
C PHE A 65 -1.29 -16.69 11.37
N GLN A 66 -1.76 -17.11 12.56
CA GLN A 66 -1.30 -18.35 13.17
C GLN A 66 -1.73 -19.60 12.40
N GLN A 67 -2.96 -19.62 11.85
CA GLN A 67 -3.44 -20.73 11.02
C GLN A 67 -2.66 -20.84 9.70
N LEU A 68 -2.37 -19.70 9.06
CA LEU A 68 -1.66 -19.63 7.78
C LEU A 68 -0.14 -19.79 7.95
N GLY A 69 0.42 -19.32 9.06
CA GLY A 69 1.83 -19.53 9.43
C GLY A 69 2.16 -21.00 9.69
N ARG A 70 1.17 -21.81 10.11
CA ARG A 70 1.29 -23.28 10.18
C ARG A 70 1.37 -23.96 8.82
N LEU A 71 0.91 -23.31 7.74
CA LEU A 71 0.91 -23.84 6.38
C LEU A 71 2.21 -23.56 5.60
N ARG A 72 3.11 -22.72 6.13
CA ARG A 72 4.36 -22.32 5.45
C ARG A 72 5.57 -22.46 6.36
N SER A 73 6.23 -23.60 6.27
CA SER A 73 7.58 -23.81 6.79
C SER A 73 8.56 -22.82 6.14
N HIS A 74 9.46 -22.28 6.95
CA HIS A 74 10.56 -21.37 6.61
C HIS A 74 11.38 -21.81 5.38
N ASP A 75 11.07 -21.27 4.19
CA ASP A 75 11.90 -21.42 2.99
C ASP A 75 11.94 -20.11 2.18
N GLU A 76 13.03 -19.89 1.44
CA GLU A 76 13.25 -18.76 0.51
C GLU A 76 12.09 -18.54 -0.49
N LYS A 77 11.26 -19.57 -0.70
CA LYS A 77 10.03 -19.55 -1.51
C LYS A 77 8.95 -18.60 -1.00
N GLY A 78 8.97 -18.21 0.28
CA GLY A 78 7.99 -17.29 0.88
C GLY A 78 7.97 -15.89 0.23
N ARG A 79 9.14 -15.38 -0.20
CA ARG A 79 9.23 -14.05 -0.84
C ARG A 79 8.73 -14.06 -2.29
N VAL A 80 9.08 -15.10 -3.05
CA VAL A 80 8.55 -15.32 -4.41
C VAL A 80 7.04 -15.45 -4.33
N ALA A 81 6.54 -16.21 -3.34
CA ALA A 81 5.10 -16.29 -3.07
C ALA A 81 4.50 -14.92 -2.73
N GLY A 82 5.19 -14.04 -2.00
CA GLY A 82 4.67 -12.70 -1.67
C GLY A 82 4.45 -11.81 -2.90
N LEU A 83 5.37 -11.80 -3.87
CA LEU A 83 5.21 -11.06 -5.13
C LEU A 83 4.15 -11.70 -6.04
N THR A 84 4.15 -13.03 -6.14
CA THR A 84 3.12 -13.76 -6.90
C THR A 84 1.73 -13.58 -6.29
N LEU A 85 1.61 -13.58 -4.96
CA LEU A 85 0.37 -13.29 -4.25
C LEU A 85 -0.05 -11.85 -4.48
N ALA A 86 0.86 -10.89 -4.38
CA ALA A 86 0.54 -9.49 -4.62
C ALA A 86 -0.13 -9.29 -6.00
N GLN A 87 0.27 -10.04 -7.02
CA GLN A 87 -0.30 -9.96 -8.37
C GLN A 87 -1.68 -10.63 -8.53
N GLN A 88 -2.14 -11.44 -7.58
CA GLN A 88 -3.47 -12.07 -7.64
C GLN A 88 -4.60 -11.03 -7.51
N PRO A 89 -5.80 -11.33 -8.04
CA PRO A 89 -6.98 -10.48 -7.81
C PRO A 89 -7.28 -10.33 -6.32
N GLY A 90 -7.73 -9.14 -5.91
CA GLY A 90 -8.07 -8.84 -4.51
C GLY A 90 -7.04 -7.96 -3.79
N ASN A 91 -7.34 -7.68 -2.52
CA ASN A 91 -6.52 -6.83 -1.67
C ASN A 91 -5.42 -7.65 -0.98
N LEU A 92 -4.32 -6.99 -0.62
CA LEU A 92 -3.19 -7.64 0.03
C LEU A 92 -3.07 -7.17 1.48
N PHE A 93 -2.77 -8.10 2.39
CA PHE A 93 -2.44 -7.83 3.78
C PHE A 93 -1.03 -8.34 4.05
N ILE A 94 -0.15 -7.45 4.47
CA ILE A 94 1.24 -7.76 4.82
C ILE A 94 1.30 -7.75 6.35
N LEU A 95 1.45 -8.93 6.94
CA LEU A 95 1.50 -9.11 8.39
C LEU A 95 2.89 -9.54 8.79
N GLY A 96 3.29 -9.21 10.01
CA GLY A 96 4.58 -9.65 10.53
C GLY A 96 4.96 -8.92 11.79
N LYS A 97 5.96 -9.47 12.47
CA LYS A 97 6.50 -8.92 13.73
C LYS A 97 7.03 -7.48 13.57
N PRO A 98 7.19 -6.73 14.67
CA PRO A 98 7.96 -5.48 14.66
C PRO A 98 9.34 -5.69 14.01
N GLY A 99 9.78 -4.73 13.18
CA GLY A 99 11.07 -4.83 12.48
C GLY A 99 11.13 -5.79 11.29
N ALA A 100 10.04 -6.50 10.95
CA ALA A 100 9.99 -7.44 9.81
C ALA A 100 10.25 -6.77 8.44
N GLY A 101 10.08 -5.44 8.34
CA GLY A 101 10.31 -4.68 7.10
C GLY A 101 9.06 -4.46 6.24
N LYS A 102 7.87 -4.47 6.85
CA LYS A 102 6.56 -4.29 6.15
C LYS A 102 6.47 -2.96 5.40
N THR A 103 6.82 -1.86 6.07
CA THR A 103 6.92 -0.54 5.44
C THR A 103 7.92 -0.54 4.28
N THR A 104 9.05 -1.23 4.45
CA THR A 104 10.05 -1.37 3.38
C THR A 104 9.49 -2.11 2.17
N PHE A 105 8.77 -3.21 2.40
CA PHE A 105 8.11 -3.96 1.33
C PHE A 105 6.99 -3.15 0.65
N SER A 106 6.18 -2.43 1.42
CA SER A 106 5.13 -1.54 0.91
C SER A 106 5.69 -0.45 -0.01
N LYS A 107 6.75 0.25 0.43
CA LYS A 107 7.44 1.26 -0.37
C LYS A 107 8.15 0.65 -1.59
N TYR A 108 8.67 -0.57 -1.48
CA TYR A 108 9.19 -1.29 -2.63
C TYR A 108 8.11 -1.52 -3.69
N LEU A 109 6.90 -1.97 -3.29
CA LEU A 109 5.78 -2.11 -4.22
C LEU A 109 5.44 -0.77 -4.89
N ALA A 110 5.50 0.35 -4.16
CA ALA A 110 5.31 1.69 -4.73
C ALA A 110 6.35 1.98 -5.83
N VAL A 111 7.64 1.78 -5.55
CA VAL A 111 8.73 2.04 -6.51
C VAL A 111 8.60 1.17 -7.74
N GLN A 112 8.34 -0.13 -7.60
CA GLN A 112 8.20 -1.03 -8.74
C GLN A 112 6.95 -0.71 -9.58
N THR A 113 5.86 -0.29 -8.92
CA THR A 113 4.66 0.18 -9.62
C THR A 113 4.93 1.47 -10.40
N ALA A 114 5.69 2.39 -9.83
CA ALA A 114 6.11 3.60 -10.53
C ALA A 114 7.08 3.31 -11.69
N LYS A 115 7.95 2.31 -11.55
CA LYS A 115 8.82 1.79 -12.62
C LYS A 115 8.07 0.90 -13.63
N GLN A 116 6.79 0.64 -13.41
CA GLN A 116 5.93 -0.22 -14.24
C GLN A 116 6.41 -1.68 -14.35
N THR A 117 7.22 -2.15 -13.42
CA THR A 117 7.73 -3.54 -13.38
C THR A 117 6.81 -4.47 -12.61
N LEU A 118 6.02 -3.92 -11.68
CA LEU A 118 4.92 -4.60 -10.98
C LEU A 118 3.68 -3.72 -11.12
N PHE A 119 2.48 -4.32 -11.25
CA PHE A 119 1.23 -3.55 -11.38
C PHE A 119 1.29 -2.40 -12.40
N PRO A 120 1.73 -2.62 -13.66
CA PRO A 120 2.03 -1.54 -14.62
C PRO A 120 0.84 -0.60 -14.91
N ASP A 121 -0.39 -1.13 -14.80
CA ASP A 121 -1.63 -0.38 -15.00
C ASP A 121 -2.01 0.50 -13.81
N TYR A 122 -1.31 0.36 -12.67
CA TYR A 122 -1.64 1.05 -11.44
C TYR A 122 -0.76 2.29 -11.22
N ILE A 123 -1.32 3.24 -10.47
CA ILE A 123 -0.62 4.40 -9.92
C ILE A 123 -0.46 4.16 -8.42
N PRO A 124 0.78 4.09 -7.89
CA PRO A 124 0.99 3.80 -6.47
C PRO A 124 0.76 5.06 -5.63
N VAL A 125 0.01 4.92 -4.54
CA VAL A 125 -0.13 5.97 -3.53
C VAL A 125 0.17 5.34 -2.17
N PHE A 126 1.18 5.88 -1.49
CA PHE A 126 1.53 5.47 -0.13
C PHE A 126 0.82 6.34 0.89
N VAL A 127 0.22 5.72 1.89
CA VAL A 127 -0.52 6.38 2.97
C VAL A 127 -0.05 5.79 4.29
N SER A 128 0.54 6.63 5.13
CA SER A 128 0.77 6.32 6.53
C SER A 128 -0.56 6.37 7.28
N LEU A 129 -1.02 5.24 7.81
CA LEU A 129 -2.28 5.18 8.56
C LEU A 129 -2.19 5.92 9.90
N LYS A 130 -0.98 6.05 10.44
CA LYS A 130 -0.71 6.91 11.60
C LYS A 130 -0.93 8.39 11.26
N GLU A 131 -0.34 8.88 10.17
CA GLU A 131 -0.50 10.29 9.75
C GLU A 131 -1.95 10.60 9.39
N LEU A 132 -2.65 9.67 8.72
CA LEU A 132 -4.09 9.78 8.48
C LEU A 132 -4.89 9.88 9.79
N SER A 133 -4.54 9.07 10.79
CA SER A 133 -5.17 9.11 12.11
C SER A 133 -4.97 10.46 12.80
N ASP A 134 -3.74 10.98 12.74
CA ASP A 134 -3.34 12.24 13.38
C ASP A 134 -3.98 13.46 12.68
N ALA A 135 -4.07 13.42 11.33
CA ALA A 135 -4.72 14.45 10.52
C ALA A 135 -6.23 14.54 10.76
N ALA A 136 -6.85 13.46 11.26
CA ALA A 136 -8.29 13.40 11.55
C ALA A 136 -9.20 13.54 10.31
N GLU A 137 -8.69 13.21 9.12
CA GLU A 137 -9.38 13.42 7.84
C GLU A 137 -9.92 12.13 7.19
N PRO A 138 -10.87 12.23 6.25
CA PRO A 138 -11.29 11.10 5.42
C PRO A 138 -10.15 10.59 4.54
N LEU A 139 -10.07 9.26 4.35
CA LEU A 139 -9.03 8.62 3.53
C LEU A 139 -8.97 9.19 2.10
N VAL A 140 -10.11 9.56 1.51
CA VAL A 140 -10.17 10.12 0.16
C VAL A 140 -9.45 11.46 0.07
N ALA A 141 -9.66 12.34 1.04
CA ALA A 141 -9.00 13.66 1.09
C ALA A 141 -7.50 13.46 1.24
N PHE A 142 -7.08 12.63 2.20
CA PHE A 142 -5.68 12.35 2.43
C PHE A 142 -4.97 11.74 1.21
N VAL A 143 -5.64 10.86 0.46
CA VAL A 143 -5.09 10.31 -0.80
C VAL A 143 -4.89 11.41 -1.85
N GLN A 144 -5.81 12.37 -1.97
CA GLN A 144 -5.64 13.51 -2.87
C GLN A 144 -4.45 14.37 -2.45
N GLU A 145 -4.29 14.62 -1.15
CA GLU A 145 -3.15 15.37 -0.62
C GLU A 145 -1.82 14.69 -0.94
N GLN A 146 -1.73 13.37 -0.80
CA GLN A 146 -0.52 12.61 -1.16
C GLN A 146 -0.20 12.71 -2.66
N LEU A 147 -1.22 12.73 -3.53
CA LEU A 147 -1.04 12.97 -4.97
C LEU A 147 -0.55 14.40 -5.23
N VAL A 148 -1.15 15.39 -4.57
CA VAL A 148 -0.80 16.81 -4.70
C VAL A 148 0.62 17.08 -4.20
N ALA A 149 1.04 16.46 -3.10
CA ALA A 149 2.41 16.53 -2.60
C ALA A 149 3.44 15.97 -3.61
N GLY A 150 3.02 15.03 -4.46
CA GLY A 150 3.80 14.52 -5.58
C GLY A 150 3.78 15.38 -6.85
N GLY A 151 3.16 16.56 -6.80
CA GLY A 151 3.07 17.50 -7.92
C GLY A 151 1.89 17.25 -8.86
N VAL A 152 0.93 16.41 -8.49
CA VAL A 152 -0.31 16.23 -9.26
C VAL A 152 -1.24 17.41 -8.98
N PRO A 153 -1.75 18.14 -9.99
CA PRO A 153 -2.72 19.21 -9.77
C PRO A 153 -3.98 18.69 -9.08
N GLN A 154 -4.60 19.49 -8.22
CA GLN A 154 -5.73 19.04 -7.38
C GLN A 154 -6.93 18.53 -8.19
N GLU A 155 -7.26 19.18 -9.31
CA GLU A 155 -8.32 18.70 -10.23
C GLU A 155 -7.99 17.30 -10.77
N VAL A 156 -6.74 17.07 -11.17
CA VAL A 156 -6.27 15.78 -11.71
C VAL A 156 -6.20 14.70 -10.64
N ALA A 157 -5.83 15.05 -9.40
CA ALA A 157 -5.80 14.11 -8.28
C ALA A 157 -7.22 13.58 -7.94
N ALA A 158 -8.23 14.45 -8.01
CA ALA A 158 -9.62 14.05 -7.85
C ALA A 158 -10.10 13.14 -8.99
N ASP A 159 -9.73 13.45 -10.23
CA ASP A 159 -10.05 12.61 -11.40
C ASP A 159 -9.40 11.23 -11.31
N TRP A 160 -8.13 11.15 -10.89
CA TRP A 160 -7.40 9.88 -10.80
C TRP A 160 -8.03 8.88 -9.84
N LEU A 161 -8.61 9.34 -8.75
CA LEU A 161 -9.35 8.49 -7.81
C LEU A 161 -10.52 7.76 -8.48
N THR A 162 -11.18 8.39 -9.45
CA THR A 162 -12.38 7.84 -10.10
C THR A 162 -12.08 7.14 -11.41
N GLN A 163 -11.07 7.59 -12.17
CA GLN A 163 -10.82 7.15 -13.53
C GLN A 163 -9.61 6.21 -13.68
N LYS A 164 -8.68 6.22 -12.72
CA LYS A 164 -7.46 5.41 -12.79
C LYS A 164 -7.52 4.26 -11.79
N LYS A 165 -6.68 3.26 -12.04
CA LYS A 165 -6.42 2.16 -11.11
C LYS A 165 -5.35 2.62 -10.11
N LEU A 166 -5.71 2.85 -8.85
CA LEU A 166 -4.73 3.17 -7.81
C LEU A 166 -4.29 1.91 -7.05
N LEU A 167 -3.00 1.76 -6.82
CA LEU A 167 -2.45 0.82 -5.87
C LEU A 167 -2.25 1.57 -4.55
N LEU A 168 -3.22 1.46 -3.65
CA LEU A 168 -3.23 2.19 -2.40
C LEU A 168 -2.53 1.37 -1.30
N LEU A 169 -1.36 1.85 -0.90
CA LEU A 169 -0.46 1.23 0.07
C LEU A 169 -0.68 1.87 1.45
N LEU A 170 -1.50 1.21 2.27
CA LEU A 170 -1.92 1.65 3.60
C LEU A 170 -1.00 1.03 4.66
N ASP A 171 -0.08 1.81 5.19
CA ASP A 171 0.98 1.33 6.06
C ASP A 171 0.71 1.61 7.55
N GLY A 172 0.87 0.60 8.40
CA GLY A 172 0.90 0.75 9.86
C GLY A 172 -0.47 0.79 10.53
N LEU A 173 -1.38 -0.12 10.21
CA LEU A 173 -2.73 -0.15 10.81
C LEU A 173 -2.70 -0.29 12.34
N ASP A 174 -1.71 -1.00 12.88
CA ASP A 174 -1.50 -1.19 14.32
C ASP A 174 -1.06 0.11 15.04
N GLU A 175 -0.48 1.06 14.33
CA GLU A 175 0.00 2.32 14.90
C GLU A 175 -1.12 3.37 15.05
N ALA A 176 -2.24 3.17 14.35
CA ALA A 176 -3.39 4.08 14.33
C ALA A 176 -4.40 3.77 15.45
N THR A 177 -3.95 3.69 16.70
CA THR A 177 -4.73 3.14 17.83
C THR A 177 -5.94 3.98 18.23
N ALA A 178 -5.83 5.31 18.26
CA ALA A 178 -6.87 6.20 18.77
C ALA A 178 -8.14 6.25 17.89
N ARG A 179 -8.02 5.96 16.59
CA ARG A 179 -9.13 6.04 15.61
C ARG A 179 -9.22 4.81 14.71
N ARG A 180 -8.69 3.68 15.18
CA ARG A 180 -8.54 2.46 14.39
C ARG A 180 -9.84 2.03 13.72
N GLU A 181 -10.93 1.99 14.46
CA GLU A 181 -12.25 1.61 13.93
C GLU A 181 -12.74 2.57 12.83
N GLY A 182 -12.59 3.88 13.05
CA GLY A 182 -12.92 4.89 12.05
C GLY A 182 -12.08 4.76 10.78
N ILE A 183 -10.79 4.49 10.90
CA ILE A 183 -9.88 4.25 9.77
C ILE A 183 -10.28 2.99 9.01
N ILE A 184 -10.57 1.91 9.73
CA ILE A 184 -11.07 0.66 9.15
C ILE A 184 -12.35 0.92 8.35
N GLN A 185 -13.31 1.69 8.89
CA GLN A 185 -14.54 2.03 8.17
C GLN A 185 -14.26 2.89 6.92
N ASN A 186 -13.36 3.87 7.00
CA ASN A 186 -12.94 4.66 5.85
C ASN A 186 -12.31 3.79 4.75
N ILE A 187 -11.41 2.88 5.11
CA ILE A 187 -10.80 1.92 4.18
C ILE A 187 -11.88 1.03 3.54
N LYS A 188 -12.86 0.57 4.34
CA LYS A 188 -13.96 -0.25 3.81
C LYS A 188 -14.82 0.52 2.81
N GLN A 189 -15.16 1.76 3.12
CA GLN A 189 -15.94 2.62 2.24
C GLN A 189 -15.18 2.93 0.95
N PHE A 190 -13.89 3.29 1.05
CA PHE A 190 -13.01 3.49 -0.10
C PHE A 190 -12.97 2.24 -0.98
N GLY A 191 -12.68 1.09 -0.38
CA GLY A 191 -12.60 -0.18 -1.08
C GLY A 191 -13.93 -0.69 -1.62
N ARG A 192 -15.08 -0.08 -1.32
CA ARG A 192 -16.37 -0.35 -1.99
C ARG A 192 -16.62 0.65 -3.11
N ARG A 193 -16.26 1.91 -2.90
CA ARG A 193 -16.50 3.04 -3.80
C ARG A 193 -15.59 3.06 -5.03
N TYR A 194 -14.34 2.59 -4.88
CA TYR A 194 -13.29 2.61 -5.90
C TYR A 194 -12.82 1.18 -6.16
N ASP A 195 -13.64 0.42 -6.88
CA ASP A 195 -13.47 -1.02 -7.03
C ASP A 195 -12.40 -1.45 -8.03
N GLN A 196 -11.97 -0.53 -8.88
CA GLN A 196 -10.81 -0.65 -9.75
C GLN A 196 -9.48 -0.52 -8.98
N CYS A 197 -9.50 0.08 -7.78
CA CYS A 197 -8.32 0.26 -6.95
C CYS A 197 -7.96 -1.03 -6.21
N LYS A 198 -6.66 -1.26 -6.04
CA LYS A 198 -6.13 -2.38 -5.26
C LYS A 198 -5.58 -1.84 -3.95
N LEU A 199 -6.02 -2.42 -2.83
CA LEU A 199 -5.54 -2.04 -1.51
C LEU A 199 -4.45 -3.00 -1.06
N VAL A 200 -3.38 -2.46 -0.49
CA VAL A 200 -2.32 -3.19 0.18
C VAL A 200 -2.21 -2.62 1.58
N LEU A 201 -2.41 -3.45 2.60
CA LEU A 201 -2.41 -3.04 3.99
C LEU A 201 -1.26 -3.67 4.74
N THR A 202 -0.64 -2.93 5.65
CA THR A 202 0.34 -3.50 6.58
C THR A 202 -0.14 -3.39 8.02
N CYS A 203 0.12 -4.43 8.81
CA CYS A 203 -0.21 -4.45 10.23
C CYS A 203 0.82 -5.30 11.00
N ARG A 204 1.18 -4.85 12.20
CA ARG A 204 1.89 -5.70 13.17
C ARG A 204 0.91 -6.70 13.79
N ILE A 205 1.48 -7.81 14.21
CA ILE A 205 0.88 -8.93 14.94
C ILE A 205 1.82 -9.30 16.08
#